data_AF-A0A543KA53-F1
#
_entry.id   AF-A0A543KA53-F1
#
_cell.length_a   1.000
_cell.length_b   1.000
_cell.length_c   1.000
_cell.angle_alpha   90.00
_cell.angle_beta   90.00
_cell.angle_gamma   90.00
#
_symmetry.space_group_name_H-M   'P 1'
#
loop_
_entity.id
_entity.type
_entity.pdbx_description
1 polymer ?
#
loop_
_entity_poly.entity_id
_entity_poly.type
_entity_poly.pdbx_seq_one_letter_code
_entity_poly.pdbx_strand_id
1 'polypeptide(L)'
;MGVLMAVRQVIFAGLGIAVLSLSGCSDNENPILMHAAAQERGPDEFGIVPTRPLEMPTNLSELPPPNPAGANRVDPQPRADIARALGGNPAAAVTRGTADGGIVNHASRFGRSEGIRAQLAAEDLEFRQRNRGRLLERLFSVNVYHNAYEFMWLDKYAELERWRRAGAQTPTAPPRE
;
A
#
# COMPACT_ATOMS: atom_id res chain seq x y z
N MET A 1 27.24 -53.62 -14.03
CA MET A 1 27.48 -52.57 -13.01
C MET A 1 27.58 -51.16 -13.59
N GLY A 2 28.19 -50.93 -14.77
CA GLY A 2 28.36 -49.57 -15.33
C GLY A 2 27.07 -48.83 -15.73
N VAL A 3 26.07 -49.53 -16.29
CA VAL A 3 24.82 -48.91 -16.77
C VAL A 3 23.98 -48.33 -15.63
N LEU A 4 23.88 -49.04 -14.49
CA LEU A 4 23.13 -48.59 -13.32
C LEU A 4 23.77 -47.33 -12.67
N MET A 5 25.10 -47.24 -12.74
CA MET A 5 25.88 -46.12 -12.20
C MET A 5 25.80 -44.88 -13.09
N ALA A 6 25.77 -45.07 -14.41
CA ALA A 6 25.55 -44.00 -15.40
C ALA A 6 24.12 -43.43 -15.32
N VAL A 7 23.10 -44.28 -15.20
CA VAL A 7 21.71 -43.83 -15.01
C VAL A 7 21.56 -43.04 -13.71
N ARG A 8 22.21 -43.48 -12.62
CA ARG A 8 22.21 -42.76 -11.35
C ARG A 8 22.89 -41.39 -11.45
N GLN A 9 24.01 -41.29 -12.18
CA GLN A 9 24.71 -40.01 -12.42
C GLN A 9 23.86 -39.04 -13.26
N VAL A 10 23.15 -39.53 -14.27
CA VAL A 10 22.24 -38.71 -15.10
C VAL A 10 21.06 -38.19 -14.28
N ILE A 11 20.49 -39.03 -13.40
CA ILE A 11 19.40 -38.61 -12.49
C ILE A 11 19.89 -37.53 -11.52
N PHE A 12 21.06 -37.70 -10.89
CA PHE A 12 21.61 -36.69 -9.98
C PHE A 12 21.99 -35.39 -10.71
N ALA A 13 22.53 -35.47 -11.93
CA ALA A 13 22.82 -34.29 -12.75
C ALA A 13 21.54 -33.56 -13.16
N GLY A 14 20.51 -34.29 -13.59
CA GLY A 14 19.19 -33.73 -13.93
C GLY A 14 18.52 -33.07 -12.72
N LEU A 15 18.56 -33.72 -11.55
CA LEU A 15 18.06 -33.15 -10.30
C LEU A 15 18.85 -31.90 -9.89
N GLY A 16 20.18 -31.91 -10.02
CA GLY A 16 21.02 -30.75 -9.71
C GLY A 16 20.71 -29.54 -10.60
N ILE A 17 20.53 -29.77 -11.91
CA ILE A 17 20.14 -28.71 -12.85
C ILE A 17 18.74 -28.17 -12.55
N ALA A 18 17.79 -29.04 -12.20
CA ALA A 18 16.44 -28.63 -11.81
C ALA A 18 16.46 -27.76 -10.54
N VAL A 19 17.20 -28.15 -9.50
CA VAL A 19 17.30 -27.36 -8.26
C VAL A 19 17.98 -26.01 -8.49
N LEU A 20 19.05 -25.97 -9.30
CA LEU A 20 19.74 -24.72 -9.64
C LEU A 20 18.84 -23.77 -10.44
N SER A 21 18.06 -24.29 -11.39
CA SER A 21 17.12 -23.47 -12.19
C SER A 21 15.95 -22.94 -11.36
N LEU A 22 15.43 -23.69 -10.38
CA LEU A 22 14.41 -23.18 -9.46
C LEU A 22 14.96 -22.10 -8.50
N SER A 23 16.24 -22.18 -8.12
CA SER A 23 16.84 -21.17 -7.23
C SER A 23 16.99 -19.78 -7.87
N GLY A 24 17.06 -19.70 -9.20
CA GLY A 24 17.15 -18.45 -9.95
C GLY A 24 15.89 -17.58 -9.91
N CYS A 25 14.73 -18.14 -9.60
CA CYS A 25 13.48 -17.39 -9.44
C CYS A 25 13.26 -16.88 -8.00
N SER A 26 14.17 -17.14 -7.07
CA SER A 26 14.08 -16.62 -5.71
C SER A 26 14.69 -15.21 -5.64
N ASP A 27 13.86 -14.20 -5.37
CA ASP A 27 14.31 -12.83 -5.08
C ASP A 27 14.94 -12.78 -3.68
N ASN A 28 16.10 -13.42 -3.54
CA ASN A 28 16.87 -13.44 -2.30
C ASN A 28 17.45 -12.07 -1.94
N GLU A 29 17.53 -11.17 -2.92
CA GLU A 29 18.05 -9.81 -2.75
C GLU A 29 17.04 -8.93 -2.00
N ASN A 30 15.74 -9.18 -2.16
CA ASN A 30 14.65 -8.48 -1.46
C ASN A 30 13.88 -9.42 -0.50
N PRO A 31 14.38 -9.64 0.72
CA PRO A 31 13.67 -10.46 1.71
C PRO A 31 12.31 -9.85 2.04
N ILE A 32 11.26 -10.64 1.81
CA ILE A 32 9.88 -10.33 2.15
C ILE A 32 9.66 -10.74 3.61
N LEU A 33 9.39 -9.77 4.49
CA LEU A 33 9.14 -10.05 5.91
C LEU A 33 7.64 -10.17 6.23
N MET A 34 6.79 -9.57 5.39
CA MET A 34 5.35 -9.55 5.55
C MET A 34 4.70 -10.44 4.50
N HIS A 35 4.10 -11.53 4.96
CA HIS A 35 3.25 -12.37 4.14
C HIS A 35 1.81 -12.03 4.45
N ALA A 36 1.25 -11.06 3.72
CA ALA A 36 -0.17 -10.76 3.80
C ALA A 36 -0.93 -11.85 3.03
N ALA A 37 -1.48 -12.83 3.75
CA ALA A 37 -2.54 -13.64 3.18
C ALA A 37 -3.74 -12.71 2.99
N ALA A 38 -4.33 -12.70 1.79
CA ALA A 38 -5.57 -11.98 1.52
C ALA A 38 -6.75 -12.66 2.24
N GLN A 39 -6.81 -12.52 3.56
CA GLN A 39 -8.07 -12.48 4.30
C GLN A 39 -8.57 -11.04 4.10
N GLU A 40 -9.70 -10.74 3.44
CA GLU A 40 -10.97 -11.44 3.37
C GLU A 40 -11.63 -11.14 2.01
N ARG A 41 -12.14 -12.17 1.31
CA ARG A 41 -13.12 -11.98 0.24
C ARG A 41 -14.52 -12.00 0.85
N GLY A 42 -14.78 -11.06 1.76
CA GLY A 42 -16.15 -10.73 2.16
C GLY A 42 -16.82 -9.89 1.08
N PRO A 43 -18.15 -9.79 1.04
CA PRO A 43 -18.83 -8.73 0.31
C PRO A 43 -18.29 -7.39 0.81
N ASP A 44 -17.75 -6.55 -0.06
CA ASP A 44 -17.26 -5.21 0.32
C ASP A 44 -18.47 -4.29 0.61
N GLU A 45 -18.84 -4.15 1.88
CA GLU A 45 -19.91 -3.26 2.30
C GLU A 45 -19.61 -1.78 2.01
N PHE A 46 -18.33 -1.41 1.80
CA PHE A 46 -17.92 -0.06 1.42
C PHE A 46 -18.02 0.19 -0.09
N GLY A 47 -18.35 -0.83 -0.88
CA GLY A 47 -18.65 -0.69 -2.31
C GLY A 47 -20.02 -0.09 -2.60
N ILE A 48 -20.94 -0.07 -1.63
CA ILE A 48 -22.24 0.58 -1.79
C ILE A 48 -22.07 2.08 -1.56
N VAL A 49 -21.95 2.81 -2.66
CA VAL A 49 -21.82 4.27 -2.61
C VAL A 49 -23.19 4.90 -2.89
N PRO A 50 -23.86 5.50 -1.89
CA PRO A 50 -25.13 6.18 -2.11
C PRO A 50 -24.94 7.33 -3.11
N THR A 51 -25.72 7.31 -4.18
CA THR A 51 -25.71 8.37 -5.20
C THR A 51 -26.51 9.57 -4.73
N ARG A 52 -26.21 10.75 -5.28
CA ARG A 52 -27.03 11.95 -5.05
C ARG A 52 -28.43 11.74 -5.65
N PRO A 53 -29.48 12.36 -5.09
CA PRO A 53 -30.80 12.33 -5.69
C PRO A 53 -30.78 12.81 -7.15
N LEU A 54 -31.64 12.23 -7.99
CA LEU A 54 -31.83 12.70 -9.36
C LEU A 54 -32.51 14.08 -9.33
N GLU A 55 -31.89 15.07 -9.96
CA GLU A 55 -32.47 16.40 -10.14
C GLU A 55 -33.21 16.46 -11.48
N MET A 56 -34.51 16.74 -11.44
CA MET A 56 -35.30 16.96 -12.65
C MET A 56 -35.12 18.40 -13.13
N PRO A 57 -34.75 18.65 -14.40
CA PRO A 57 -34.66 20.00 -14.93
C PRO A 57 -36.05 20.64 -15.01
N THR A 58 -36.12 21.97 -14.88
CA THR A 58 -37.37 22.73 -14.96
C THR A 58 -38.05 22.65 -16.32
N ASN A 59 -37.32 22.32 -17.38
CA ASN A 59 -37.84 22.14 -18.73
C ASN A 59 -37.29 20.83 -19.34
N LEU A 60 -38.18 19.90 -19.65
CA LEU A 60 -37.84 18.61 -20.27
C LEU A 60 -37.69 18.70 -21.80
N SER A 61 -38.05 19.83 -22.39
CA SER A 61 -37.97 20.08 -23.83
C SER A 61 -36.57 20.51 -24.29
N GLU A 62 -35.70 20.87 -23.34
CA GLU A 62 -34.34 21.40 -23.58
C GLU A 62 -33.26 20.47 -23.00
N LEU A 63 -33.46 19.16 -23.12
CA LEU A 63 -32.46 18.21 -22.67
C LEU A 63 -31.23 18.27 -23.58
N PRO A 64 -30.02 18.47 -23.04
CA PRO A 64 -28.80 18.38 -23.81
C PRO A 64 -28.66 16.96 -24.40
N PRO A 65 -28.01 16.82 -25.57
CA PRO A 65 -27.79 15.51 -26.18
C PRO A 65 -27.01 14.59 -25.21
N PRO A 66 -27.29 13.26 -25.20
CA PRO A 66 -26.58 12.33 -24.34
C PRO A 66 -25.07 12.43 -24.53
N ASN A 67 -24.31 12.47 -23.43
CA ASN A 67 -22.85 12.47 -23.44
C ASN A 67 -22.32 11.18 -22.79
N PRO A 68 -22.09 10.10 -23.56
CA PRO A 68 -21.63 8.81 -23.02
C PRO A 68 -20.24 8.86 -22.38
N ALA A 69 -19.40 9.81 -22.79
CA ALA A 69 -18.06 10.02 -22.23
C ALA A 69 -18.08 10.96 -21.01
N GLY A 70 -19.25 11.51 -20.66
CA GLY A 70 -19.40 12.40 -19.52
C GLY A 70 -19.38 11.67 -18.18
N ALA A 71 -18.95 12.36 -17.14
CA ALA A 71 -19.10 11.87 -15.77
C ALA A 71 -20.58 11.92 -15.34
N ASN A 72 -21.03 10.89 -14.62
CA ASN A 72 -22.37 10.90 -14.04
C ASN A 72 -22.47 11.98 -12.96
N ARG A 73 -23.54 12.79 -13.00
CA ARG A 73 -23.77 13.90 -12.07
C ARG A 73 -24.17 13.42 -10.67
N VAL A 74 -24.81 12.25 -10.58
CA VAL A 74 -25.23 11.69 -9.29
C VAL A 74 -24.15 10.88 -8.60
N ASP A 75 -23.08 10.50 -9.32
CA ASP A 75 -21.96 9.80 -8.72
C ASP A 75 -21.22 10.77 -7.78
N PRO A 76 -20.94 10.35 -6.54
CA PRO A 76 -20.15 11.16 -5.64
C PRO A 76 -18.73 11.31 -6.15
N GLN A 77 -18.16 12.49 -5.91
CA GLN A 77 -16.79 12.80 -6.30
C GLN A 77 -16.02 13.22 -5.04
N PRO A 78 -15.66 12.27 -4.14
CA PRO A 78 -15.20 12.59 -2.79
C PRO A 78 -14.04 13.59 -2.77
N ARG A 79 -13.07 13.42 -3.68
CA ARG A 79 -11.91 14.32 -3.79
C ARG A 79 -12.30 15.74 -4.19
N ALA A 80 -13.18 15.88 -5.19
CA ALA A 80 -13.65 17.19 -5.64
C ALA A 80 -14.59 17.84 -4.60
N ASP A 81 -15.41 17.07 -3.91
CA ASP A 81 -16.30 17.55 -2.87
C ASP A 81 -15.52 18.04 -1.64
N ILE A 82 -14.49 17.30 -1.21
CA ILE A 82 -13.55 17.74 -0.17
C ILE A 82 -12.79 18.99 -0.62
N ALA A 83 -12.26 19.01 -1.84
CA ALA A 83 -11.56 20.18 -2.36
C ALA A 83 -12.46 21.43 -2.36
N ARG A 84 -13.74 21.29 -2.77
CA ARG A 84 -14.72 22.38 -2.72
C ARG A 84 -14.98 22.86 -1.29
N ALA A 85 -15.17 21.94 -0.35
CA ALA A 85 -15.41 22.26 1.06
C ALA A 85 -14.21 22.96 1.73
N LEU A 86 -12.99 22.62 1.32
CA LEU A 86 -11.75 23.21 1.82
C LEU A 86 -11.31 24.47 1.04
N GLY A 87 -12.09 24.91 0.04
CA GLY A 87 -11.77 26.09 -0.79
C GLY A 87 -10.68 25.87 -1.85
N GLY A 88 -10.33 24.63 -2.15
CA GLY A 88 -9.38 24.25 -3.19
C GLY A 88 -9.99 24.11 -4.59
N ASN A 89 -9.16 23.74 -5.57
CA ASN A 89 -9.59 23.54 -6.95
C ASN A 89 -10.09 22.09 -7.19
N PRO A 90 -11.39 21.86 -7.41
CA PRO A 90 -11.93 20.52 -7.62
C PRO A 90 -11.41 19.86 -8.90
N ALA A 91 -11.11 20.62 -9.96
CA ALA A 91 -10.58 20.06 -11.21
C ALA A 91 -9.17 19.47 -11.00
N ALA A 92 -8.35 20.11 -10.18
CA ALA A 92 -7.05 19.58 -9.78
C ALA A 92 -7.19 18.30 -8.93
N ALA A 93 -8.17 18.25 -8.03
CA ALA A 93 -8.40 17.10 -7.14
C ALA A 93 -8.79 15.80 -7.87
N VAL A 94 -9.39 15.89 -9.07
CA VAL A 94 -9.71 14.72 -9.92
C VAL A 94 -8.55 14.34 -10.86
N THR A 95 -7.57 15.23 -11.03
CA THR A 95 -6.42 15.00 -11.91
C THR A 95 -5.38 14.15 -11.18
N ARG A 96 -5.28 12.87 -11.55
CA ARG A 96 -4.30 11.94 -10.94
C ARG A 96 -2.88 12.49 -11.13
N GLY A 97 -2.09 12.50 -10.06
CA GLY A 97 -0.67 12.80 -10.11
C GLY A 97 -0.28 14.26 -9.86
N THR A 98 -1.24 15.17 -9.64
CA THR A 98 -0.91 16.53 -9.21
C THR A 98 -0.81 16.57 -7.68
N ALA A 99 0.41 16.69 -7.17
CA ALA A 99 0.61 17.03 -5.76
C ALA A 99 0.25 18.52 -5.56
N ASP A 100 -0.44 18.85 -4.49
CA ASP A 100 -0.67 20.25 -4.12
C ASP A 100 0.69 20.90 -3.78
N GLY A 101 1.20 21.68 -4.73
CA GLY A 101 2.49 22.35 -4.58
C GLY A 101 2.53 23.30 -3.39
N GLY A 102 1.39 23.86 -2.98
CA GLY A 102 1.29 24.71 -1.80
C GLY A 102 1.57 23.94 -0.51
N ILE A 103 0.96 22.75 -0.37
CA ILE A 103 1.21 21.86 0.78
C ILE A 103 2.65 21.37 0.77
N VAL A 104 3.17 20.96 -0.39
CA VAL A 104 4.55 20.48 -0.51
C VAL A 104 5.54 21.58 -0.11
N ASN A 105 5.36 22.80 -0.62
CA ASN A 105 6.21 23.94 -0.30
C ASN A 105 6.14 24.33 1.18
N HIS A 106 4.93 24.32 1.76
CA HIS A 106 4.75 24.62 3.18
C HIS A 106 5.40 23.56 4.08
N ALA A 107 5.25 22.27 3.73
CA ALA A 107 5.88 21.18 4.46
C ALA A 107 7.42 21.21 4.33
N SER A 108 7.94 21.60 3.17
CA SER A 108 9.39 21.70 2.92
C SER A 108 10.05 22.97 3.47
N ARG A 109 9.33 23.83 4.19
CA ARG A 109 9.83 25.13 4.68
C ARG A 109 11.09 25.04 5.56
N PHE A 110 11.31 23.89 6.20
CA PHE A 110 12.49 23.64 7.04
C PHE A 110 13.60 22.88 6.30
N GLY A 111 13.51 22.79 4.97
CA GLY A 111 14.41 22.01 4.13
C GLY A 111 13.92 20.58 3.90
N ARG A 112 14.41 19.99 2.81
CA ARG A 112 14.18 18.59 2.44
C ARG A 112 15.48 18.01 1.91
N SER A 113 15.83 16.80 2.35
CA SER A 113 16.91 16.04 1.73
C SER A 113 16.50 15.59 0.33
N GLU A 114 17.30 15.97 -0.67
CA GLU A 114 17.18 15.43 -2.02
C GLU A 114 17.42 13.92 -1.98
N GLY A 115 16.65 13.15 -2.76
CA GLY A 115 16.84 11.70 -2.84
C GLY A 115 16.47 10.90 -1.58
N ILE A 116 15.89 11.49 -0.53
CA ILE A 116 15.56 10.79 0.74
C ILE A 116 14.79 9.48 0.57
N ARG A 117 13.93 9.40 -0.46
CA ARG A 117 13.17 8.17 -0.77
C ARG A 117 14.07 7.04 -1.23
N ALA A 118 15.06 7.33 -2.08
CA ALA A 118 16.02 6.35 -2.55
C ALA A 118 16.95 5.91 -1.41
N GLN A 119 17.37 6.86 -0.57
CA GLN A 119 18.16 6.56 0.63
C GLN A 119 17.41 5.63 1.59
N LEU A 120 16.18 6.01 2.01
CA LEU A 120 15.38 5.19 2.92
C LEU A 120 15.05 3.81 2.32
N ALA A 121 14.84 3.72 1.01
CA ALA A 121 14.61 2.43 0.35
C ALA A 121 15.85 1.52 0.40
N ALA A 122 17.04 2.09 0.23
CA ALA A 122 18.30 1.35 0.32
C ALA A 122 18.61 0.92 1.76
N GLU A 123 18.43 1.83 2.73
CA GLU A 123 18.60 1.54 4.16
C GLU A 123 17.60 0.49 4.66
N ASP A 124 16.34 0.58 4.24
CA ASP A 124 15.31 -0.42 4.55
C ASP A 124 15.67 -1.79 3.96
N LEU A 125 16.15 -1.84 2.72
CA LEU A 125 16.57 -3.09 2.09
C LEU A 125 17.71 -3.73 2.86
N GLU A 126 18.75 -2.95 3.19
CA GLU A 126 19.88 -3.43 3.98
C GLU A 126 19.42 -3.94 5.36
N PHE A 127 18.50 -3.21 6.00
CA PHE A 127 17.90 -3.60 7.26
C PHE A 127 17.17 -4.94 7.15
N ARG A 128 16.33 -5.14 6.13
CA ARG A 128 15.62 -6.41 5.90
C ARG A 128 16.57 -7.56 5.58
N GLN A 129 17.66 -7.31 4.86
CA GLN A 129 18.70 -8.32 4.60
C GLN A 129 19.38 -8.82 5.87
N ARG A 130 19.65 -7.91 6.82
CA ARG A 130 20.20 -8.24 8.14
C ARG A 130 19.16 -8.92 9.05
N ASN A 131 17.87 -8.68 8.84
CA ASN A 131 16.77 -9.14 9.70
C ASN A 131 15.75 -10.07 8.98
N ARG A 132 16.22 -10.88 8.04
CA ARG A 132 15.38 -11.74 7.16
C ARG A 132 14.65 -12.92 7.82
N GLY A 133 14.65 -13.01 9.15
CA GLY A 133 14.11 -14.15 9.89
C GLY A 133 14.96 -15.42 9.79
N ARG A 134 14.55 -16.45 10.52
CA ARG A 134 15.20 -17.77 10.59
C ARG A 134 14.89 -18.59 9.33
N LEU A 135 15.67 -19.64 9.08
CA LEU A 135 15.49 -20.51 7.90
C LEU A 135 14.09 -21.13 7.83
N LEU A 136 13.57 -21.64 8.96
CA LEU A 136 12.24 -22.24 9.02
C LEU A 136 11.13 -21.20 8.83
N GLU A 137 11.28 -20.01 9.42
CA GLU A 137 10.33 -18.90 9.24
C GLU A 137 10.20 -18.52 7.76
N ARG A 138 11.33 -18.46 7.04
CA ARG A 138 11.36 -18.20 5.59
C ARG A 138 10.75 -19.33 4.77
N LEU A 139 11.01 -20.59 5.14
CA LEU A 139 10.49 -21.76 4.42
C LEU A 139 8.97 -21.85 4.53
N PHE A 140 8.42 -21.46 5.68
CA PHE A 140 6.98 -21.48 5.94
C PHE A 140 6.28 -20.13 5.75
N SER A 141 6.97 -19.13 5.17
CA SER A 141 6.42 -17.79 4.93
C SER A 141 5.79 -17.17 6.18
N VAL A 142 6.44 -17.33 7.34
CA VAL A 142 5.99 -16.76 8.61
C VAL A 142 6.17 -15.25 8.56
N ASN A 143 5.14 -14.50 8.96
CA ASN A 143 5.20 -13.05 9.02
C ASN A 143 6.10 -12.61 10.19
N VAL A 144 7.30 -12.12 9.88
CA VAL A 144 8.30 -11.66 10.85
C VAL A 144 8.48 -10.14 10.82
N TYR A 145 7.68 -9.42 10.01
CA TYR A 145 7.77 -7.98 9.86
C TYR A 145 7.69 -7.25 11.20
N HIS A 146 6.68 -7.57 12.02
CA HIS A 146 6.50 -6.93 13.33
C HIS A 146 7.73 -7.15 14.23
N ASN A 147 8.28 -8.36 14.27
CA ASN A 147 9.42 -8.68 15.11
C ASN A 147 10.68 -7.91 14.64
N ALA A 148 10.87 -7.79 13.32
CA ALA A 148 12.01 -7.07 12.76
C ALA A 148 11.97 -5.57 13.08
N TYR A 149 10.79 -4.94 13.08
CA TYR A 149 10.65 -3.49 13.29
C TYR A 149 10.17 -3.11 14.71
N GLU A 150 10.12 -4.06 15.65
CA GLU A 150 9.55 -3.84 16.99
C GLU A 150 10.22 -2.67 17.72
N PHE A 151 11.54 -2.53 17.64
CA PHE A 151 12.27 -1.44 18.29
C PHE A 151 12.07 -0.07 17.62
N MET A 152 11.53 -0.03 16.39
CA MET A 152 11.17 1.21 15.69
C MET A 152 9.71 1.60 15.96
N TRP A 153 8.95 0.78 16.68
CA TRP A 153 7.56 1.06 16.95
C TRP A 153 7.38 2.03 18.12
N LEU A 154 6.40 2.91 17.95
CA LEU A 154 5.96 3.82 18.99
C LEU A 154 4.89 3.14 19.85
N ASP A 155 4.90 3.41 21.16
CA ASP A 155 3.78 3.07 22.02
C ASP A 155 2.54 3.86 21.58
N LYS A 156 1.59 3.14 21.01
CA LYS A 156 0.35 3.66 20.42
C LYS A 156 -0.44 4.52 21.41
N TYR A 157 -0.49 4.11 22.68
CA TYR A 157 -1.25 4.80 23.72
C TYR A 157 -0.49 5.99 24.28
N ALA A 158 0.83 5.88 24.46
CA ALA A 158 1.67 7.01 24.85
C ALA A 158 1.64 8.12 23.79
N GLU A 159 1.70 7.73 22.51
CA GLU A 159 1.59 8.61 21.34
C GLU A 159 0.23 9.34 21.34
N LEU A 160 -0.86 8.59 21.47
CA LEU A 160 -2.22 9.12 21.55
C LEU A 160 -2.38 10.14 22.68
N GLU A 161 -1.87 9.82 23.87
CA GLU A 161 -1.95 10.71 25.02
C GLU A 161 -1.11 11.97 24.82
N ARG A 162 0.05 11.88 24.16
CA ARG A 162 0.84 13.06 23.79
C ARG A 162 0.05 13.98 22.86
N TRP A 163 -0.64 13.44 21.86
CA TRP A 163 -1.45 14.23 20.93
C TRP A 163 -2.65 14.88 21.60
N ARG A 164 -3.34 14.16 22.51
CA ARG A 164 -4.43 14.72 23.31
C ARG A 164 -3.96 15.86 24.19
N ARG A 165 -2.81 15.72 24.85
CA ARG A 165 -2.19 16.80 25.65
C ARG A 165 -1.80 18.01 24.80
N ALA A 166 -1.41 17.79 23.55
CA ALA A 166 -1.14 18.87 22.60
C ALA A 166 -2.42 19.54 22.04
N GLY A 167 -3.61 19.10 22.45
CA GLY A 167 -4.89 19.66 22.00
C GLY A 167 -5.30 19.23 20.58
N ALA A 168 -4.63 18.23 20.00
CA ALA A 168 -4.99 17.70 18.69
C ALA A 168 -6.26 16.85 18.77
N GLN A 169 -7.12 16.95 17.76
CA GLN A 169 -8.26 16.04 17.63
C GLN A 169 -7.75 14.64 17.26
N THR A 170 -7.98 13.68 18.14
CA THR A 170 -7.62 12.27 17.93
C THR A 170 -8.89 11.42 17.81
N PRO A 171 -8.97 10.46 16.86
CA PRO A 171 -10.09 9.53 16.80
C PRO A 171 -10.18 8.67 18.07
N THR A 172 -11.34 8.05 18.30
CA THR A 172 -11.55 7.11 19.41
C THR A 172 -10.61 5.91 19.24
N ALA A 173 -9.80 5.65 20.26
CA ALA A 173 -8.90 4.50 20.28
C ALA A 173 -9.63 3.24 20.76
N PRO A 174 -9.24 2.04 20.28
CA PRO A 174 -9.75 0.78 20.79
C PRO A 174 -9.40 0.61 22.29
N PRO A 175 -10.14 -0.24 23.03
CA PRO A 175 -9.83 -0.53 24.43
C PRO A 175 -8.43 -1.14 24.58
N ARG A 176 -7.81 -0.88 25.73
CA ARG A 176 -6.59 -1.58 26.15
C ARG A 176 -7.00 -3.01 26.50
N GLU A 177 -6.56 -3.96 25.69
CA GLU A 177 -6.56 -5.38 26.05
C GLU A 177 -5.47 -5.67 27.08
#